data_AF-A0A2M9YHV0-F1
#
_entry.id   AF-A0A2M9YHV0-F1
#
_cell.length_a   1.000
_cell.length_b   1.000
_cell.length_c   1.000
_cell.angle_alpha   90.00
_cell.angle_beta   90.00
_cell.angle_gamma   90.00
#
_symmetry.space_group_name_H-M   'P 1'
#
loop_
_entity.id
_entity.type
_entity.pdbx_description
1 polymer ?
#
loop_
_entity_poly.entity_id
_entity_poly.type
_entity_poly.pdbx_seq_one_letter_code
_entity_poly.pdbx_strand_id
1 'polypeptide(L)'
;MILFPENERQKERTCLAGVSESKPCPGNCRDFYRESNWNDSGEQACFAFEKLEKFLEGVNSFSVGATAFQQAPADILENFSTRSEIGFDLVRYFLSISSPDQVMSTILEMDDSLLYRIVKEDFKIFQKLKKEKKVFGTESNFLDSKAAQFWNGLPPERISKFILFCLRTKKDSIFAARFLGLMPIETLLMLGESLGLNKEEEAELYRGLEDSLYEFPIRFPGIYPHLLELFAEDPEINIILSTMEGLVERKESLLRAREEVLKIIEEAHKKNSHQEVLNYLNTLDKDAALEILGMLEEQNHIGFSEKSLLSAYIKGEESDFITFGRRPQIFRVK
;
A
#
# COMPACT_ATOMS: atom_id res chain seq x y z
N MET A 1 -57.87 -39.19 -9.50
CA MET A 1 -57.75 -37.73 -9.52
C MET A 1 -56.69 -37.39 -8.48
N ILE A 2 -55.43 -37.30 -8.90
CA ILE A 2 -54.30 -37.03 -8.02
C ILE A 2 -54.13 -35.52 -8.03
N LEU A 3 -54.44 -34.87 -6.91
CA LEU A 3 -54.17 -33.45 -6.69
C LEU A 3 -52.67 -33.32 -6.44
N PHE A 4 -51.95 -32.76 -7.42
CA PHE A 4 -50.61 -32.26 -7.19
C PHE A 4 -50.72 -31.04 -6.25
N PRO A 5 -49.96 -30.96 -5.14
CA PRO A 5 -49.91 -29.75 -4.37
C PRO A 5 -49.27 -28.66 -5.23
N GLU A 6 -49.94 -27.51 -5.29
CA GLU A 6 -49.46 -26.31 -5.93
C GLU A 6 -48.05 -25.99 -5.39
N ASN A 7 -47.11 -25.96 -6.33
CA ASN A 7 -45.74 -25.59 -6.08
C ASN A 7 -45.75 -24.08 -5.78
N GLU A 8 -45.82 -23.69 -4.51
CA GLU A 8 -45.54 -22.33 -4.07
C GLU A 8 -44.11 -21.98 -4.49
N ARG A 9 -43.94 -21.43 -5.69
CA ARG A 9 -42.72 -20.73 -6.06
C ARG A 9 -42.58 -19.57 -5.07
N GLN A 10 -41.76 -19.75 -4.04
CA GLN A 10 -41.27 -18.64 -3.21
C GLN A 10 -40.85 -17.52 -4.17
N LYS A 11 -41.54 -16.39 -4.12
CA LYS A 11 -41.14 -15.20 -4.90
C LYS A 11 -39.72 -14.87 -4.49
N GLU A 12 -38.79 -15.03 -5.42
CA GLU A 12 -37.39 -14.72 -5.18
C GLU A 12 -37.29 -13.21 -4.87
N ARG A 13 -36.93 -12.87 -3.64
CA ARG A 13 -36.79 -11.47 -3.22
C ARG A 13 -35.68 -10.84 -4.05
N THR A 14 -35.92 -9.62 -4.53
CA THR A 14 -34.92 -8.81 -5.24
C THR A 14 -34.60 -7.56 -4.44
N CYS A 15 -33.33 -7.21 -4.37
CA CYS A 15 -32.88 -5.99 -3.71
C CYS A 15 -33.18 -4.75 -4.59
N LEU A 16 -32.92 -3.54 -4.10
CA LEU A 16 -33.12 -2.28 -4.84
C LEU A 16 -32.34 -2.22 -6.17
N ALA A 17 -31.19 -2.90 -6.26
CA ALA A 17 -30.45 -3.05 -7.51
C ALA A 17 -31.05 -4.10 -8.47
N GLY A 18 -32.23 -4.66 -8.17
CA GLY A 18 -32.93 -5.65 -8.99
C GLY A 18 -32.32 -7.05 -8.97
N VAL A 19 -31.47 -7.36 -7.99
CA VAL A 19 -30.69 -8.60 -7.93
C VAL A 19 -31.22 -9.49 -6.81
N SER A 20 -31.40 -10.78 -7.11
CA SER A 20 -31.84 -11.75 -6.11
C SER A 20 -30.71 -12.22 -5.22
N GLU A 21 -31.02 -12.77 -4.04
CA GLU A 21 -30.04 -13.28 -3.06
C GLU A 21 -29.08 -14.35 -3.65
N SER A 22 -29.49 -15.07 -4.70
CA SER A 22 -28.71 -16.14 -5.33
C SER A 22 -27.75 -15.69 -6.45
N LYS A 23 -27.83 -14.42 -6.89
CA LYS A 23 -27.07 -13.90 -8.05
C LYS A 23 -25.95 -12.94 -7.65
N PRO A 24 -24.84 -12.84 -8.42
CA PRO A 24 -23.77 -11.87 -8.12
C PRO A 24 -24.26 -10.42 -8.14
N CYS A 25 -23.67 -9.57 -7.29
CA CYS A 25 -23.96 -8.14 -7.28
C CYS A 25 -23.35 -7.45 -8.51
N PRO A 26 -24.05 -6.48 -9.13
CA PRO A 26 -23.48 -5.67 -10.21
C PRO A 26 -22.39 -4.73 -9.67
N GLY A 27 -21.46 -4.32 -10.53
CA GLY A 27 -20.27 -3.55 -10.11
C GLY A 27 -20.54 -2.14 -9.57
N ASN A 28 -21.72 -1.59 -9.82
CA ASN A 28 -22.20 -0.28 -9.34
C ASN A 28 -23.26 -0.41 -8.24
N CYS A 29 -23.44 -1.61 -7.68
CA CYS A 29 -24.47 -1.88 -6.69
C CYS A 29 -24.32 -0.97 -5.46
N ARG A 30 -23.08 -0.75 -5.00
CA ARG A 30 -22.80 0.12 -3.86
C ARG A 30 -23.25 1.58 -4.08
N ASP A 31 -23.06 2.12 -5.27
CA ASP A 31 -23.41 3.52 -5.57
C ASP A 31 -24.93 3.72 -5.58
N PHE A 32 -25.70 2.75 -6.08
CA PHE A 32 -27.17 2.76 -5.99
C PHE A 32 -27.66 2.87 -4.54
N TYR A 33 -26.98 2.23 -3.60
CA TYR A 33 -27.35 2.30 -2.18
C TYR A 33 -26.93 3.60 -1.49
N ARG A 34 -25.87 4.28 -1.97
CA ARG A 34 -25.45 5.58 -1.44
C ARG A 34 -26.39 6.72 -1.84
N GLU A 35 -26.97 6.67 -3.05
CA GLU A 35 -27.91 7.67 -3.54
C GLU A 35 -29.33 7.51 -2.95
N SER A 36 -29.64 6.33 -2.43
CA SER A 36 -30.94 6.00 -1.84
C SER A 36 -30.97 6.42 -0.37
N ASN A 37 -31.55 7.58 -0.05
CA ASN A 37 -31.72 8.07 1.32
C ASN A 37 -32.29 6.98 2.25
N TRP A 38 -31.48 6.55 3.23
CA TRP A 38 -31.78 5.49 4.19
C TRP A 38 -33.03 5.83 5.02
N ASN A 39 -34.17 5.25 4.65
CA ASN A 39 -35.31 5.08 5.55
C ASN A 39 -35.65 3.58 5.59
N ASP A 40 -35.31 2.95 6.70
CA ASP A 40 -35.60 1.56 7.05
C ASP A 40 -37.10 1.25 6.88
N SER A 41 -37.47 0.54 5.83
CA SER A 41 -38.69 -0.28 5.81
C SER A 41 -38.71 -1.31 4.67
N GLY A 42 -38.23 -2.51 5.00
CA GLY A 42 -38.95 -3.75 4.72
C GLY A 42 -38.67 -4.49 3.41
N GLU A 43 -38.55 -3.83 2.25
CA GLU A 43 -38.62 -4.56 0.97
C GLU A 43 -37.54 -4.22 -0.07
N GLN A 44 -36.60 -3.32 0.22
CA GLN A 44 -35.59 -2.84 -0.75
C GLN A 44 -34.17 -2.71 -0.19
N ALA A 45 -33.82 -3.47 0.85
CA ALA A 45 -32.49 -3.43 1.48
C ALA A 45 -31.41 -4.10 0.62
N CYS A 46 -30.13 -3.81 0.92
CA CYS A 46 -28.99 -4.52 0.34
C CYS A 46 -28.95 -5.95 0.87
N PHE A 47 -28.92 -6.95 -0.02
CA PHE A 47 -28.85 -8.37 0.36
C PHE A 47 -27.44 -8.91 0.53
N ALA A 48 -26.44 -8.04 0.72
CA ALA A 48 -25.06 -8.48 0.89
C ALA A 48 -24.91 -9.38 2.14
N PHE A 49 -25.61 -9.06 3.21
CA PHE A 49 -25.61 -9.83 4.45
C PHE A 49 -26.10 -11.27 4.21
N GLU A 50 -27.31 -11.42 3.67
CA GLU A 50 -27.94 -12.71 3.39
C GLU A 50 -27.14 -13.51 2.36
N LYS A 51 -26.52 -12.84 1.39
CA LYS A 51 -25.63 -13.47 0.41
C LYS A 51 -24.42 -14.11 1.07
N LEU A 52 -23.81 -13.43 2.04
CA LEU A 52 -22.65 -13.91 2.78
C LEU A 52 -23.04 -15.05 3.74
N GLU A 53 -24.19 -14.97 4.41
CA GLU A 53 -24.70 -16.09 5.23
C GLU A 53 -24.95 -17.34 4.38
N LYS A 54 -25.65 -17.21 3.25
CA LYS A 54 -25.88 -18.32 2.32
C LYS A 54 -24.60 -18.86 1.69
N PHE A 55 -23.55 -18.04 1.59
CA PHE A 55 -22.23 -18.52 1.15
C PHE A 55 -21.59 -19.40 2.23
N LEU A 56 -21.67 -19.00 3.50
CA LEU A 56 -21.19 -19.82 4.63
C LEU A 56 -21.96 -21.14 4.76
N GLU A 57 -23.24 -21.15 4.42
CA GLU A 57 -24.08 -22.38 4.39
C GLU A 57 -23.78 -23.29 3.17
N GLY A 58 -22.93 -22.85 2.24
CA GLY A 58 -22.62 -23.59 1.01
C GLY A 58 -23.72 -23.54 -0.06
N VAL A 59 -24.70 -22.65 0.10
CA VAL A 59 -25.82 -22.46 -0.83
C VAL A 59 -25.42 -21.57 -2.00
N ASN A 60 -24.72 -20.47 -1.71
CA ASN A 60 -24.27 -19.52 -2.71
C ASN A 60 -22.86 -19.85 -3.23
N SER A 61 -22.62 -19.56 -4.51
CA SER A 61 -21.29 -19.72 -5.11
C SER A 61 -20.29 -18.67 -4.62
N PHE A 62 -19.00 -18.95 -4.79
CA PHE A 62 -17.93 -18.00 -4.49
C PHE A 62 -18.12 -16.63 -5.18
N SER A 63 -18.55 -16.61 -6.44
CA SER A 63 -18.78 -15.37 -7.17
C SER A 63 -19.85 -14.49 -6.52
N VAL A 64 -20.88 -15.11 -5.92
CA VAL A 64 -21.95 -14.40 -5.22
C VAL A 64 -21.42 -13.83 -3.90
N GLY A 65 -20.68 -14.63 -3.12
CA GLY A 65 -20.06 -14.17 -1.88
C GLY A 65 -19.05 -13.03 -2.09
N ALA A 66 -18.16 -13.18 -3.08
CA ALA A 66 -17.13 -12.18 -3.36
C ALA A 66 -17.73 -10.85 -3.84
N THR A 67 -18.69 -10.88 -4.75
CA THR A 67 -19.37 -9.65 -5.21
C THR A 67 -20.25 -9.04 -4.14
N ALA A 68 -20.85 -9.84 -3.24
CA ALA A 68 -21.55 -9.32 -2.07
C ALA A 68 -20.60 -8.54 -1.15
N PHE A 69 -19.41 -9.08 -0.86
CA PHE A 69 -18.40 -8.37 -0.07
C PHE A 69 -17.93 -7.07 -0.74
N GLN A 70 -17.57 -7.13 -2.02
CA GLN A 70 -17.02 -5.97 -2.75
C GLN A 70 -18.02 -4.82 -2.86
N GLN A 71 -19.31 -5.14 -2.93
CA GLN A 71 -20.38 -4.17 -3.17
C GLN A 71 -21.17 -3.80 -1.91
N ALA A 72 -20.87 -4.44 -0.78
CA ALA A 72 -21.53 -4.14 0.48
C ALA A 72 -21.12 -2.75 0.99
N PRO A 73 -22.10 -1.96 1.48
CA PRO A 73 -21.83 -0.92 2.47
C PRO A 73 -21.02 -1.46 3.66
N ALA A 74 -20.13 -0.64 4.20
CA ALA A 74 -19.19 -1.10 5.24
C ALA A 74 -19.88 -1.52 6.55
N ASP A 75 -20.95 -0.83 6.93
CA ASP A 75 -21.78 -1.13 8.10
C ASP A 75 -22.42 -2.53 8.04
N ILE A 76 -22.79 -3.00 6.85
CA ILE A 76 -23.30 -4.36 6.65
C ILE A 76 -22.20 -5.39 6.91
N LEU A 77 -20.97 -5.13 6.42
CA LEU A 77 -19.83 -6.02 6.66
C LEU A 77 -19.42 -6.02 8.13
N GLU A 78 -19.51 -4.89 8.81
CA GLU A 78 -19.29 -4.77 10.26
C GLU A 78 -20.30 -5.59 11.05
N ASN A 79 -21.59 -5.43 10.77
CA ASN A 79 -22.65 -6.23 11.38
C ASN A 79 -22.42 -7.73 11.11
N PHE A 80 -22.12 -8.12 9.88
CA PHE A 80 -21.82 -9.50 9.53
C PHE A 80 -20.61 -10.07 10.29
N SER A 81 -19.51 -9.33 10.32
CA SER A 81 -18.27 -9.76 11.00
C SER A 81 -18.40 -9.90 12.52
N THR A 82 -19.32 -9.15 13.14
CA THR A 82 -19.51 -9.18 14.60
C THR A 82 -20.42 -10.31 15.07
N ARG A 83 -21.21 -10.92 14.19
CA ARG A 83 -22.11 -12.03 14.56
C ARG A 83 -21.39 -13.36 14.81
N SER A 84 -20.25 -13.62 14.16
CA SER A 84 -19.50 -14.86 14.35
C SER A 84 -18.03 -14.74 13.93
N GLU A 85 -17.17 -15.58 14.53
CA GLU A 85 -15.76 -15.68 14.13
C GLU A 85 -15.59 -16.14 12.68
N ILE A 86 -16.44 -17.06 12.21
CA ILE A 86 -16.43 -17.53 10.82
C ILE A 86 -16.79 -16.39 9.85
N GLY A 87 -17.76 -15.53 10.23
CA GLY A 87 -18.11 -14.34 9.47
C GLY A 87 -16.97 -13.33 9.40
N PHE A 88 -16.28 -13.10 10.52
CA PHE A 88 -15.06 -12.29 10.56
C PHE A 88 -13.96 -12.85 9.64
N ASP A 89 -13.67 -14.15 9.74
CA ASP A 89 -12.66 -14.80 8.91
C ASP A 89 -13.01 -14.72 7.42
N LEU A 90 -14.30 -14.78 7.07
CA LEU A 90 -14.76 -14.62 5.69
C LEU A 90 -14.51 -13.20 5.16
N VAL A 91 -14.83 -12.17 5.94
CA VAL A 91 -14.59 -10.76 5.58
C VAL A 91 -13.10 -10.52 5.36
N ARG A 92 -12.27 -10.99 6.30
CA ARG A 92 -10.80 -10.93 6.20
C ARG A 92 -10.28 -11.67 4.97
N TYR A 93 -10.80 -12.88 4.71
CA TYR A 93 -10.41 -13.67 3.55
C TYR A 93 -10.72 -12.94 2.25
N PHE A 94 -11.94 -12.42 2.08
CA PHE A 94 -12.29 -11.68 0.87
C PHE A 94 -11.49 -10.39 0.70
N LEU A 95 -11.13 -9.71 1.78
CA LEU A 95 -10.22 -8.57 1.72
C LEU A 95 -8.85 -8.99 1.18
N SER A 96 -8.27 -10.08 1.70
CA SER A 96 -6.92 -10.53 1.34
C SER A 96 -6.73 -10.99 -0.11
N ILE A 97 -7.80 -11.51 -0.74
CA ILE A 97 -7.74 -12.05 -2.10
C ILE A 97 -8.18 -11.05 -3.17
N SER A 98 -8.88 -9.99 -2.77
CA SER A 98 -9.35 -8.96 -3.70
C SER A 98 -8.21 -8.03 -4.11
N SER A 99 -8.31 -7.45 -5.29
CA SER A 99 -7.36 -6.41 -5.72
C SER A 99 -7.58 -5.11 -4.95
N PRO A 100 -6.55 -4.27 -4.76
CA PRO A 100 -6.67 -2.97 -4.08
C PRO A 100 -7.85 -2.12 -4.58
N ASP A 101 -8.01 -2.01 -5.91
CA ASP A 101 -9.06 -1.20 -6.53
C ASP A 101 -10.48 -1.68 -6.17
N GLN A 102 -10.66 -2.99 -5.98
CA GLN A 102 -11.96 -3.58 -5.64
C GLN A 102 -12.39 -3.32 -4.20
N VAL A 103 -11.44 -3.08 -3.29
CA VAL A 103 -11.72 -2.93 -1.85
C VAL A 103 -11.50 -1.53 -1.33
N MET A 104 -10.97 -0.63 -2.17
CA MET A 104 -10.66 0.75 -1.81
C MET A 104 -11.86 1.46 -1.15
N SER A 105 -13.02 1.43 -1.80
CA SER A 105 -14.24 2.03 -1.26
C SER A 105 -14.69 1.39 0.06
N THR A 106 -14.47 0.09 0.21
CA THR A 106 -14.76 -0.64 1.45
C THR A 106 -13.88 -0.17 2.59
N ILE A 107 -12.57 -0.09 2.38
CA ILE A 107 -11.60 0.29 3.42
C ILE A 107 -11.73 1.77 3.81
N LEU A 108 -12.11 2.64 2.85
CA LEU A 108 -12.36 4.05 3.13
C LEU A 108 -13.54 4.26 4.10
N GLU A 109 -14.59 3.43 3.99
CA GLU A 109 -15.80 3.53 4.83
C GLU A 109 -15.75 2.67 6.09
N MET A 110 -14.94 1.60 6.10
CA MET A 110 -14.87 0.66 7.21
C MET A 110 -14.37 1.33 8.51
N ASP A 111 -15.04 0.98 9.60
CA ASP A 111 -14.69 1.40 10.95
C ASP A 111 -13.28 0.92 11.34
N ASP A 112 -12.58 1.78 12.09
CA ASP A 112 -11.20 1.53 12.50
C ASP A 112 -11.09 0.33 13.45
N SER A 113 -12.14 -0.01 14.20
CA SER A 113 -12.15 -1.18 15.08
C SER A 113 -12.13 -2.49 14.29
N LEU A 114 -12.95 -2.60 13.24
CA LEU A 114 -12.95 -3.78 12.37
C LEU A 114 -11.65 -3.85 11.57
N LEU A 115 -11.23 -2.73 10.97
CA LEU A 115 -9.99 -2.69 10.20
C LEU A 115 -8.78 -3.07 11.06
N TYR A 116 -8.71 -2.57 12.29
CA TYR A 116 -7.66 -2.94 13.24
C TYR A 116 -7.66 -4.44 13.51
N ARG A 117 -8.83 -5.03 13.77
CA ARG A 117 -8.93 -6.47 14.04
C ARG A 117 -8.44 -7.30 12.85
N ILE A 118 -8.86 -6.95 11.63
CA ILE A 118 -8.44 -7.64 10.40
C ILE A 118 -6.92 -7.57 10.23
N VAL A 119 -6.38 -6.35 10.19
CA VAL A 119 -4.97 -6.13 9.86
C VAL A 119 -4.05 -6.61 10.98
N LYS A 120 -4.50 -6.60 12.24
CA LYS A 120 -3.75 -7.16 13.36
C LYS A 120 -3.64 -8.68 13.26
N GLU A 121 -4.68 -9.39 12.83
CA GLU A 121 -4.60 -10.83 12.59
C GLU A 121 -3.69 -11.16 11.41
N ASP A 122 -3.73 -10.37 10.33
CA ASP A 122 -2.79 -10.52 9.21
C ASP A 122 -1.34 -10.28 9.65
N PHE A 123 -1.11 -9.27 10.48
CA PHE A 123 0.21 -8.99 11.04
C PHE A 123 0.72 -10.13 11.91
N LYS A 124 -0.12 -10.75 12.75
CA LYS A 124 0.25 -11.94 13.54
C LYS A 124 0.64 -13.12 12.65
N ILE A 125 -0.12 -13.37 11.58
CA ILE A 125 0.21 -14.43 10.61
C ILE A 125 1.54 -14.12 9.94
N PHE A 126 1.75 -12.88 9.47
CA PHE A 126 3.01 -12.45 8.87
C PHE A 126 4.19 -12.66 9.83
N GLN A 127 4.07 -12.25 11.09
CA GLN A 127 5.11 -12.46 12.11
C GLN A 127 5.41 -13.95 12.33
N LYS A 128 4.38 -14.80 12.36
CA LYS A 128 4.55 -16.25 12.49
C LYS A 128 5.30 -16.84 11.29
N LEU A 129 4.91 -16.47 10.07
CA LEU A 129 5.57 -16.91 8.84
C LEU A 129 7.02 -16.43 8.75
N LYS A 130 7.30 -15.19 9.20
CA LYS A 130 8.65 -14.61 9.32
C LYS A 130 9.53 -15.43 10.27
N LYS A 131 9.03 -15.78 11.45
CA LYS A 131 9.75 -16.64 12.41
C LYS A 131 10.03 -18.03 11.85
N GLU A 132 9.08 -18.59 11.10
CA GLU A 132 9.23 -19.91 10.47
C GLU A 132 10.12 -19.89 9.21
N LYS A 133 10.65 -18.72 8.80
CA LYS A 133 11.36 -18.51 7.51
C LYS A 133 10.56 -18.99 6.29
N LYS A 134 9.22 -18.99 6.41
CA LYS A 134 8.27 -19.38 5.35
C LYS A 134 7.63 -18.17 4.67
N VAL A 135 8.24 -16.99 4.80
CA VAL A 135 7.81 -15.83 4.01
C VAL A 135 8.12 -16.16 2.56
N PHE A 136 7.07 -16.33 1.77
CA PHE A 136 7.19 -16.63 0.36
C PHE A 136 7.56 -15.34 -0.39
N GLY A 137 8.85 -15.10 -0.65
CA GLY A 137 9.31 -13.99 -1.50
C GLY A 137 10.34 -13.05 -0.85
N THR A 138 10.42 -11.83 -1.38
CA THR A 138 11.33 -10.73 -0.98
C THR A 138 10.73 -9.81 0.09
N GLU A 139 9.56 -10.14 0.65
CA GLU A 139 8.79 -9.28 1.56
C GLU A 139 9.53 -9.11 2.90
N SER A 140 10.23 -7.99 3.07
CA SER A 140 10.91 -7.65 4.33
C SER A 140 9.95 -7.02 5.36
N ASN A 141 8.93 -6.30 4.87
CA ASN A 141 7.95 -5.58 5.68
C ASN A 141 6.54 -6.16 5.53
N PHE A 142 5.73 -6.04 6.57
CA PHE A 142 4.33 -6.50 6.56
C PHE A 142 3.50 -5.86 5.45
N LEU A 143 3.72 -4.56 5.21
CA LEU A 143 2.97 -3.79 4.22
C LEU A 143 3.34 -4.14 2.78
N ASP A 144 4.45 -4.85 2.57
CA ASP A 144 4.82 -5.39 1.25
C ASP A 144 3.95 -6.61 0.88
N SER A 145 3.30 -7.23 1.87
CA SER A 145 2.50 -8.43 1.65
C SER A 145 1.25 -8.15 0.84
N LYS A 146 0.88 -9.10 -0.03
CA LYS A 146 -0.34 -9.00 -0.86
C LYS A 146 -1.60 -8.66 -0.04
N ALA A 147 -1.71 -9.20 1.18
CA ALA A 147 -2.83 -8.96 2.07
C ALA A 147 -2.92 -7.50 2.57
N ALA A 148 -1.82 -6.73 2.51
CA ALA A 148 -1.73 -5.35 2.95
C ALA A 148 -1.54 -4.34 1.80
N GLN A 149 -1.47 -4.78 0.54
CA GLN A 149 -1.18 -3.90 -0.60
C GLN A 149 -2.20 -2.77 -0.80
N PHE A 150 -3.45 -2.93 -0.33
CA PHE A 150 -4.46 -1.88 -0.42
C PHE A 150 -4.08 -0.60 0.34
N TRP A 151 -3.20 -0.69 1.35
CA TRP A 151 -2.75 0.46 2.12
C TRP A 151 -1.98 1.49 1.27
N ASN A 152 -1.28 1.05 0.22
CA ASN A 152 -0.49 1.92 -0.64
C ASN A 152 -1.34 2.91 -1.46
N GLY A 153 -2.63 2.62 -1.64
CA GLY A 153 -3.55 3.48 -2.40
C GLY A 153 -4.46 4.34 -1.53
N LEU A 154 -4.34 4.26 -0.20
CA LEU A 154 -5.20 5.03 0.70
C LEU A 154 -4.73 6.48 0.84
N PRO A 155 -5.66 7.44 0.97
CA PRO A 155 -5.31 8.82 1.28
C PRO A 155 -4.58 8.92 2.63
N PRO A 156 -3.59 9.83 2.76
CA PRO A 156 -2.88 10.05 4.02
C PRO A 156 -3.82 10.30 5.20
N GLU A 157 -4.94 10.99 5.00
CA GLU A 157 -5.93 11.27 6.04
C GLU A 157 -6.56 9.99 6.61
N ARG A 158 -6.82 9.00 5.75
CA ARG A 158 -7.38 7.70 6.17
C ARG A 158 -6.35 6.91 6.98
N ILE A 159 -5.09 6.95 6.58
CA ILE A 159 -3.99 6.28 7.28
C ILE A 159 -3.75 6.96 8.63
N SER A 160 -3.66 8.28 8.66
CA SER A 160 -3.55 9.11 9.87
C SER A 160 -4.67 8.79 10.87
N LYS A 161 -5.93 8.76 10.42
CA LYS A 161 -7.08 8.38 11.26
C LYS A 161 -6.88 6.99 11.90
N PHE A 162 -6.40 6.02 11.12
CA PHE A 162 -6.15 4.66 11.60
C PHE A 162 -5.00 4.60 12.61
N ILE A 163 -3.90 5.32 12.37
CA ILE A 163 -2.77 5.47 13.30
C ILE A 163 -3.27 6.02 14.63
N LEU A 164 -4.09 7.09 14.59
CA LEU A 164 -4.64 7.70 15.80
C LEU A 164 -5.51 6.73 16.60
N PHE A 165 -6.34 5.93 15.91
CA PHE A 165 -7.13 4.88 16.54
C PHE A 165 -6.24 3.83 17.24
N CYS A 166 -5.17 3.38 16.56
CA CYS A 166 -4.22 2.43 17.13
C CYS A 166 -3.54 2.99 18.40
N LEU A 167 -3.14 4.26 18.37
CA LEU A 167 -2.49 4.92 19.51
C LEU A 167 -3.45 5.13 20.69
N ARG A 168 -4.56 5.83 20.47
CA ARG A 168 -5.42 6.28 21.57
C ARG A 168 -6.40 5.23 22.06
N THR A 169 -6.99 4.47 21.13
CA THR A 169 -8.03 3.48 21.46
C THR A 169 -7.41 2.13 21.80
N LYS A 170 -6.42 1.68 21.02
CA LYS A 170 -5.81 0.35 21.21
C LYS A 170 -4.51 0.38 22.02
N LYS A 171 -3.88 1.56 22.19
CA LYS A 171 -2.59 1.71 22.89
C LYS A 171 -1.51 0.80 22.31
N ASP A 172 -1.45 0.75 20.97
CA ASP A 172 -0.56 -0.15 20.22
C ASP A 172 0.35 0.67 19.28
N SER A 173 1.30 1.39 19.89
CA SER A 173 2.26 2.26 19.20
C SER A 173 3.17 1.47 18.26
N ILE A 174 3.63 0.28 18.64
CA ILE A 174 4.49 -0.59 17.81
C ILE A 174 3.79 -0.99 16.51
N PHE A 175 2.50 -1.28 16.56
CA PHE A 175 1.73 -1.59 15.37
C PHE A 175 1.41 -0.33 14.56
N ALA A 176 1.01 0.76 15.22
CA ALA A 176 0.72 2.03 14.57
C ALA A 176 1.93 2.56 13.77
N ALA A 177 3.14 2.44 14.33
CA ALA A 177 4.39 2.89 13.73
C ALA A 177 4.68 2.24 12.37
N ARG A 178 4.16 1.03 12.10
CA ARG A 178 4.37 0.35 10.82
C ARG A 178 3.78 1.11 9.64
N PHE A 179 2.76 1.94 9.87
CA PHE A 179 2.08 2.72 8.84
C PHE A 179 2.76 4.05 8.54
N LEU A 180 3.71 4.50 9.36
CA LEU A 180 4.46 5.73 9.12
C LEU A 180 5.20 5.71 7.78
N GLY A 181 5.70 4.54 7.35
CA GLY A 181 6.40 4.39 6.08
C GLY A 181 5.52 4.55 4.83
N LEU A 182 4.19 4.63 4.98
CA LEU A 182 3.26 4.90 3.88
C LEU A 182 2.97 6.39 3.70
N MET A 183 3.37 7.21 4.66
CA MET A 183 3.00 8.61 4.71
C MET A 183 3.96 9.45 3.85
N PRO A 184 3.44 10.43 3.07
CA PRO A 184 4.27 11.45 2.46
C PRO A 184 5.06 12.24 3.52
N ILE A 185 6.22 12.76 3.13
CA ILE A 185 7.11 13.47 4.06
C ILE A 185 6.44 14.72 4.64
N GLU A 186 5.64 15.41 3.85
CA GLU A 186 4.87 16.58 4.27
C GLU A 186 3.87 16.22 5.37
N THR A 187 3.24 15.04 5.26
CA THR A 187 2.29 14.57 6.28
C THR A 187 3.01 14.08 7.54
N LEU A 188 4.19 13.46 7.42
CA LEU A 188 5.00 13.05 8.55
C LEU A 188 5.46 14.25 9.40
N LEU A 189 5.90 15.33 8.75
CA LEU A 189 6.31 16.57 9.42
C LEU A 189 5.14 17.25 10.14
N MET A 190 3.94 17.16 9.57
CA MET A 190 2.73 17.74 10.15
C MET A 190 1.92 16.74 10.99
N LEU A 191 2.48 15.57 11.31
CA LEU A 191 1.72 14.47 11.91
C LEU A 191 1.21 14.85 13.30
N GLY A 192 2.07 15.42 14.14
CA GLY A 192 1.70 15.90 15.47
C GLY A 192 0.54 16.91 15.43
N GLU A 193 0.62 17.91 14.55
CA GLU A 193 -0.42 18.93 14.40
C GLU A 193 -1.72 18.36 13.80
N SER A 194 -1.61 17.59 12.72
CA SER A 194 -2.76 17.06 11.97
C SER A 194 -3.59 16.04 12.77
N LEU A 195 -2.94 15.27 13.65
CA LEU A 195 -3.58 14.31 14.53
C LEU A 195 -3.87 14.87 15.93
N GLY A 196 -3.42 16.10 16.21
CA GLY A 196 -3.49 16.71 17.53
C GLY A 196 -2.80 15.88 18.60
N LEU A 197 -1.63 15.30 18.28
CA LEU A 197 -0.79 14.57 19.22
C LEU A 197 -0.03 15.56 20.11
N ASN A 198 0.14 15.21 21.38
CA ASN A 198 1.16 15.87 22.20
C ASN A 198 2.57 15.28 21.90
N LYS A 199 3.61 15.95 22.40
CA LYS A 199 5.01 15.56 22.18
C LYS A 199 5.27 14.13 22.66
N GLU A 200 4.65 13.72 23.78
CA GLU A 200 4.81 12.38 24.34
C GLU A 200 4.17 11.29 23.49
N GLU A 201 2.95 11.51 22.98
CA GLU A 201 2.22 10.60 22.08
C GLU A 201 2.98 10.43 20.76
N GLU A 202 3.50 11.53 20.22
CA GLU A 202 4.30 11.49 19.00
C GLU A 202 5.63 10.75 19.23
N ALA A 203 6.33 11.04 20.32
CA ALA A 203 7.54 10.30 20.70
C ALA A 203 7.26 8.81 20.91
N GLU A 204 6.13 8.45 21.54
CA GLU A 204 5.71 7.05 21.71
C GLU A 204 5.48 6.36 20.35
N LEU A 205 4.81 7.04 19.41
CA LEU A 205 4.58 6.53 18.06
C LEU A 205 5.91 6.24 17.34
N TYR A 206 6.85 7.19 17.34
CA TYR A 206 8.14 6.99 16.68
C TYR A 206 9.01 5.96 17.39
N ARG A 207 8.97 5.86 18.74
CA ARG A 207 9.62 4.76 19.47
C ARG A 207 9.07 3.39 19.08
N GLY A 208 7.81 3.31 18.66
CA GLY A 208 7.19 2.09 18.12
C GLY A 208 7.87 1.53 16.87
N LEU A 209 8.73 2.31 16.19
CA LEU A 209 9.58 1.82 15.10
C LEU A 209 10.69 0.88 15.59
N GLU A 210 11.01 0.89 16.89
CA GLU A 210 12.08 0.10 17.50
C GLU A 210 13.42 0.36 16.76
N ASP A 211 14.18 -0.67 16.40
CA ASP A 211 15.45 -0.55 15.67
C ASP A 211 15.30 0.20 14.34
N SER A 212 14.11 0.16 13.72
CA SER A 212 13.84 0.86 12.47
C SER A 212 13.78 2.38 12.63
N LEU A 213 13.72 2.91 13.87
CA LEU A 213 13.78 4.35 14.14
C LEU A 213 15.03 4.99 13.54
N TYR A 214 16.16 4.30 13.61
CA TYR A 214 17.44 4.81 13.12
C TYR A 214 17.56 4.71 11.59
N GLU A 215 16.91 3.74 10.95
CA GLU A 215 16.83 3.68 9.49
C GLU A 215 15.82 4.67 8.91
N PHE A 216 14.84 5.10 9.72
CA PHE A 216 13.75 5.96 9.29
C PHE A 216 14.23 7.30 8.68
N PRO A 217 15.14 8.08 9.29
CA PRO A 217 15.66 9.30 8.68
C PRO A 217 16.52 9.05 7.44
N ILE A 218 17.03 7.84 7.21
CA ILE A 218 17.68 7.49 5.93
C ILE A 218 16.62 7.28 4.86
N ARG A 219 15.49 6.66 5.19
CA ARG A 219 14.38 6.47 4.23
C ARG A 219 13.65 7.78 3.94
N PHE A 220 13.54 8.65 4.94
CA PHE A 220 12.84 9.94 4.87
C PHE A 220 13.73 11.07 5.40
N PRO A 221 14.76 11.53 4.66
CA PRO A 221 15.72 12.52 5.15
C PRO A 221 15.10 13.80 5.73
N GLY A 222 13.99 14.27 5.16
CA GLY A 222 13.30 15.48 5.63
C GLY A 222 12.78 15.41 7.08
N ILE A 223 12.57 14.20 7.64
CA ILE A 223 12.05 14.04 9.01
C ILE A 223 13.16 14.15 10.07
N TYR A 224 14.43 14.10 9.66
CA TYR A 224 15.57 14.00 10.56
C TYR A 224 15.65 15.15 11.58
N PRO A 225 15.52 16.44 11.19
CA PRO A 225 15.55 17.53 12.16
C PRO A 225 14.42 17.43 13.20
N HIS A 226 13.23 17.00 12.77
CA HIS A 226 12.08 16.82 13.65
C HIS A 226 12.32 15.71 14.68
N LEU A 227 12.88 14.57 14.26
CA LEU A 227 13.23 13.48 15.19
C LEU A 227 14.30 13.90 16.21
N LEU A 228 15.30 14.70 15.80
CA LEU A 228 16.30 15.23 16.73
C LEU A 228 15.69 16.12 17.81
N GLU A 229 14.75 16.99 17.44
CA GLU A 229 14.03 17.86 18.37
C GLU A 229 13.09 17.06 19.29
N LEU A 230 12.34 16.13 18.71
CA LEU A 230 11.39 15.29 19.43
C LEU A 230 12.08 14.46 20.53
N PHE A 231 13.27 13.92 20.23
CA PHE A 231 14.07 13.11 21.14
C PHE A 231 15.20 13.86 21.84
N ALA A 232 15.21 15.19 21.83
CA ALA A 232 16.27 15.99 22.48
C ALA A 232 16.46 15.67 23.98
N GLU A 233 15.38 15.27 24.65
CA GLU A 233 15.36 14.92 26.08
C GLU A 233 15.63 13.43 26.35
N ASP A 234 15.81 12.61 25.31
CA ASP A 234 16.09 11.18 25.38
C ASP A 234 17.56 10.93 24.98
N PRO A 235 18.50 10.87 25.94
CA PRO A 235 19.94 10.88 25.63
C PRO A 235 20.39 9.69 24.79
N GLU A 236 19.75 8.52 24.97
CA GLU A 236 20.09 7.31 24.24
C GLU A 236 19.76 7.46 22.74
N ILE A 237 18.53 7.85 22.45
CA ILE A 237 18.08 8.06 21.07
C ILE A 237 18.80 9.25 20.44
N ASN A 238 18.95 10.36 21.18
CA ASN A 238 19.56 11.58 20.68
C ASN A 238 21.03 11.39 20.26
N ILE A 239 21.82 10.68 21.07
CA ILE A 239 23.22 10.39 20.74
C ILE A 239 23.31 9.61 19.44
N ILE A 240 22.45 8.60 19.24
CA ILE A 240 22.49 7.81 18.01
C ILE A 240 22.07 8.69 16.82
N LEU A 241 20.92 9.36 16.90
CA LEU A 241 20.43 10.23 15.82
C LEU A 241 21.44 11.33 15.44
N SER A 242 22.08 11.98 16.42
CA SER A 242 23.06 13.03 16.13
C SER A 242 24.31 12.54 15.38
N THR A 243 24.66 11.25 15.49
CA THR A 243 25.77 10.67 14.71
C THR A 243 25.40 10.33 13.26
N MET A 244 24.12 10.42 12.89
CA MET A 244 23.63 10.02 11.57
C MET A 244 23.59 11.15 10.54
N GLU A 245 23.89 12.39 10.93
CA GLU A 245 23.76 13.59 10.09
C GLU A 245 24.38 13.41 8.71
N GLY A 246 25.64 12.98 8.63
CA GLY A 246 26.33 12.78 7.34
C GLY A 246 25.72 11.67 6.45
N LEU A 247 25.08 10.65 7.05
CA LEU A 247 24.36 9.62 6.28
C LEU A 247 23.06 10.17 5.70
N VAL A 248 22.35 10.98 6.48
CA VAL A 248 21.10 11.65 6.07
C VAL A 248 21.39 12.67 4.97
N GLU A 249 22.40 13.52 5.12
CA GLU A 249 22.81 14.51 4.12
C GLU A 249 23.22 13.86 2.78
N ARG A 250 24.00 12.76 2.85
CA ARG A 250 24.33 11.98 1.65
C ARG A 250 23.08 11.47 0.96
N LYS A 251 22.12 10.95 1.73
CA LYS A 251 20.88 10.40 1.15
C LYS A 251 19.99 11.48 0.55
N GLU A 252 19.89 12.64 1.20
CA GLU A 252 19.19 13.80 0.66
C GLU A 252 19.80 14.28 -0.67
N SER A 253 21.13 14.34 -0.75
CA SER A 253 21.85 14.66 -2.00
C SER A 253 21.52 13.68 -3.12
N LEU A 254 21.49 12.37 -2.83
CA LEU A 254 21.15 11.33 -3.80
C LEU A 254 19.69 11.44 -4.28
N LEU A 255 18.74 11.73 -3.38
CA LEU A 255 17.33 11.91 -3.75
C LEU A 255 17.14 13.13 -4.66
N ARG A 256 17.80 14.26 -4.35
CA ARG A 256 17.79 15.44 -5.23
C ARG A 256 18.37 15.14 -6.60
N ALA A 257 19.50 14.45 -6.65
CA ALA A 257 20.13 14.06 -7.91
C ALA A 257 19.24 13.10 -8.73
N ARG A 258 18.55 12.16 -8.07
CA ARG A 258 17.56 11.30 -8.71
C ARG A 258 16.41 12.10 -9.31
N GLU A 259 15.88 13.10 -8.59
CA GLU A 259 14.80 13.96 -9.10
C GLU A 259 15.22 14.75 -10.34
N GLU A 260 16.46 15.26 -10.39
CA GLU A 260 17.00 15.89 -11.59
C GLU A 260 17.08 14.91 -12.77
N VAL A 261 17.49 13.66 -12.52
CA VAL A 261 17.48 12.60 -13.56
C VAL A 261 16.06 12.30 -14.04
N LEU A 262 15.07 12.26 -13.14
CA LEU A 262 13.67 12.05 -13.51
C LEU A 262 13.13 13.19 -14.39
N LYS A 263 13.44 14.45 -14.07
CA LYS A 263 13.09 15.61 -14.92
C LYS A 263 13.67 15.45 -16.32
N ILE A 264 14.94 15.07 -16.44
CA ILE A 264 15.58 14.80 -17.74
C ILE A 264 14.83 13.71 -18.52
N ILE A 265 14.43 12.62 -17.85
CA ILE A 265 13.69 11.52 -18.47
C ILE A 265 12.31 11.98 -18.97
N GLU A 266 11.61 12.81 -18.20
CA GLU A 266 10.28 13.33 -18.53
C GLU A 266 10.30 14.38 -19.63
N GLU A 267 11.29 15.28 -19.63
CA GLU A 267 11.45 16.37 -20.59
C GLU A 267 12.01 15.91 -21.94
N ALA A 268 12.86 14.87 -21.94
CA ALA A 268 13.47 14.38 -23.16
C ALA A 268 12.44 13.60 -24.01
N HIS A 269 12.23 14.06 -25.25
CA HIS A 269 11.47 13.33 -26.28
C HIS A 269 12.18 12.02 -26.69
N LYS A 270 12.16 10.96 -25.84
CA LYS A 270 12.56 9.53 -26.01
C LYS A 270 13.85 9.14 -26.75
N LYS A 271 14.47 9.98 -27.58
CA LYS A 271 15.63 9.65 -28.43
C LYS A 271 16.96 10.08 -27.84
N ASN A 272 16.98 11.11 -26.98
CA ASN A 272 18.21 11.66 -26.39
C ASN A 272 18.28 11.54 -24.86
N SER A 273 17.23 11.02 -24.21
CA SER A 273 17.13 10.92 -22.75
C SER A 273 18.32 10.19 -22.13
N HIS A 274 18.74 9.05 -22.70
CA HIS A 274 19.85 8.26 -22.14
C HIS A 274 21.19 9.00 -22.18
N GLN A 275 21.45 9.83 -23.19
CA GLN A 275 22.70 10.60 -23.28
C GLN A 275 22.71 11.76 -22.27
N GLU A 276 21.57 12.43 -22.09
CA GLU A 276 21.43 13.53 -21.14
C GLU A 276 21.50 13.01 -19.70
N VAL A 277 20.86 11.88 -19.40
CA VAL A 277 21.00 11.17 -18.13
C VAL A 277 22.45 10.78 -17.86
N LEU A 278 23.13 10.19 -18.86
CA LEU A 278 24.54 9.81 -18.71
C LEU A 278 25.45 11.03 -18.48
N ASN A 279 25.21 12.12 -19.20
CA ASN A 279 25.97 13.36 -19.01
C ASN A 279 25.80 13.90 -17.59
N TYR A 280 24.58 13.90 -17.05
CA TYR A 280 24.32 14.30 -15.68
C TYR A 280 24.98 13.35 -14.66
N LEU A 281 24.80 12.05 -14.81
CA LEU A 281 25.38 11.05 -13.90
C LEU A 281 26.91 11.08 -13.86
N ASN A 282 27.57 11.42 -14.98
CA ASN A 282 29.02 11.59 -15.03
C ASN A 282 29.53 12.84 -14.28
N THR A 283 28.65 13.77 -13.87
CA THR A 283 29.02 14.89 -12.99
C THR A 283 29.10 14.49 -11.52
N LEU A 284 28.57 13.31 -11.17
CA LEU A 284 28.52 12.79 -9.80
C LEU A 284 29.64 11.78 -9.55
N ASP A 285 29.91 11.49 -8.28
CA ASP A 285 30.76 10.36 -7.90
C ASP A 285 30.20 9.04 -8.43
N LYS A 286 31.09 8.13 -8.85
CA LYS A 286 30.69 6.84 -9.46
C LYS A 286 29.72 6.05 -8.59
N ASP A 287 29.97 6.00 -7.28
CA ASP A 287 29.10 5.29 -6.34
C ASP A 287 27.72 5.92 -6.25
N ALA A 288 27.64 7.26 -6.24
CA ALA A 288 26.38 7.99 -6.22
C ALA A 288 25.60 7.78 -7.52
N ALA A 289 26.28 7.82 -8.66
CA ALA A 289 25.67 7.59 -9.96
C ALA A 289 25.10 6.16 -10.10
N LEU A 290 25.83 5.15 -9.63
CA LEU A 290 25.36 3.76 -9.60
C LEU A 290 24.20 3.55 -8.61
N GLU A 291 24.22 4.23 -7.46
CA GLU A 291 23.12 4.16 -6.49
C GLU A 291 21.84 4.78 -7.08
N ILE A 292 21.94 5.93 -7.76
CA ILE A 292 20.80 6.58 -8.45
C ILE A 292 20.21 5.65 -9.51
N LEU A 293 21.05 5.00 -10.33
CA LEU A 293 20.57 4.00 -11.30
C LEU A 293 19.87 2.82 -10.61
N GLY A 294 20.34 2.40 -9.43
CA GLY A 294 19.66 1.43 -8.59
C GLY A 294 18.26 1.90 -8.18
N MET A 295 18.15 3.11 -7.63
CA MET A 295 16.87 3.68 -7.20
C MET A 295 15.86 3.80 -8.35
N LEU A 296 16.32 4.19 -9.55
CA LEU A 296 15.45 4.34 -10.73
C LEU A 296 14.90 3.00 -11.22
N GLU A 297 15.70 1.93 -11.15
CA GLU A 297 15.25 0.58 -11.49
C GLU A 297 14.25 0.05 -10.44
N GLU A 298 14.56 0.21 -9.16
CA GLU A 298 13.67 -0.22 -8.06
C GLU A 298 12.27 0.42 -8.17
N GLN A 299 12.20 1.65 -8.67
CA GLN A 299 10.96 2.39 -8.88
C GLN A 299 10.37 2.24 -10.30
N ASN A 300 10.92 1.33 -11.12
CA ASN A 300 10.49 1.04 -12.50
C ASN A 300 10.53 2.25 -13.46
N HIS A 301 11.36 3.26 -13.18
CA HIS A 301 11.60 4.37 -14.11
C HIS A 301 12.52 3.98 -15.26
N ILE A 302 13.39 2.98 -15.04
CA ILE A 302 14.24 2.36 -16.07
C ILE A 302 14.17 0.84 -15.96
N GLY A 303 14.38 0.15 -17.07
CA GLY A 303 14.49 -1.31 -17.09
C GLY A 303 15.86 -1.82 -16.63
N PHE A 304 15.94 -3.10 -16.22
CA PHE A 304 17.19 -3.77 -15.86
C PHE A 304 18.28 -3.66 -16.96
N SER A 305 17.88 -3.79 -18.23
CA SER A 305 18.78 -3.67 -19.38
C SER A 305 19.34 -2.24 -19.53
N GLU A 306 18.53 -1.23 -19.26
CA GLU A 306 18.94 0.17 -19.30
C GLU A 306 19.90 0.50 -18.14
N LYS A 307 19.59 0.05 -16.92
CA LYS A 307 20.49 0.16 -15.76
C LYS A 307 21.85 -0.46 -16.05
N SER A 308 21.86 -1.67 -16.61
CA SER A 308 23.09 -2.39 -16.93
C SER A 308 23.95 -1.66 -17.96
N LEU A 309 23.32 -1.12 -19.02
CA LEU A 309 24.01 -0.31 -20.03
C LEU A 309 24.64 0.94 -19.41
N LEU A 310 23.86 1.75 -18.70
CA LEU A 310 24.34 3.00 -18.09
C LEU A 310 25.42 2.74 -17.03
N SER A 311 25.27 1.67 -16.25
CA SER A 311 26.26 1.26 -15.24
C SER A 311 27.59 0.87 -15.87
N ALA A 312 27.58 0.15 -17.00
CA ALA A 312 28.80 -0.25 -17.70
C ALA A 312 29.59 0.97 -18.21
N TYR A 313 28.88 1.97 -18.75
CA TYR A 313 29.50 3.23 -19.18
C TYR A 313 30.12 4.00 -18.00
N ILE A 314 29.42 4.12 -16.86
CA ILE A 314 29.92 4.85 -15.66
C ILE A 314 31.15 4.15 -15.06
N LYS A 315 31.17 2.81 -15.08
CA LYS A 315 32.31 2.02 -14.60
C LYS A 315 33.52 2.12 -15.52
N GLY A 316 33.35 2.56 -16.77
CA GLY A 316 34.42 2.61 -17.77
C GLY A 316 34.78 1.23 -18.31
N GLU A 317 33.82 0.29 -18.32
CA GLU A 317 33.97 -1.02 -18.94
C GLU A 317 33.87 -0.87 -20.47
N GLU A 318 34.87 -0.24 -21.10
CA GLU A 318 35.02 -0.26 -22.55
C GLU A 318 35.48 -1.65 -23.00
N SER A 319 34.54 -2.49 -23.45
CA SER A 319 34.60 -3.34 -24.65
C SER A 319 33.87 -4.67 -24.45
N ASP A 320 32.59 -4.73 -24.83
CA ASP A 320 31.98 -5.95 -25.41
C ASP A 320 30.59 -5.71 -26.05
N PHE A 321 29.95 -4.55 -25.81
CA PHE A 321 28.58 -4.29 -26.32
C PHE A 321 28.45 -3.36 -27.54
N ILE A 322 29.54 -2.77 -28.06
CA ILE A 322 29.47 -1.91 -29.26
C ILE A 322 29.72 -2.73 -30.53
N THR A 323 28.72 -3.49 -30.97
CA THR A 323 28.55 -3.88 -32.39
C THR A 323 27.12 -3.67 -32.88
N PHE A 324 26.62 -2.44 -32.80
CA PHE A 324 25.52 -2.01 -33.67
C PHE A 324 25.82 -0.62 -34.23
N GLY A 325 26.45 -0.58 -35.42
CA GLY A 325 26.64 0.67 -36.16
C GLY A 325 27.91 0.72 -37.01
N ARG A 326 27.83 0.14 -38.21
CA ARG A 326 28.75 0.25 -39.37
C ARG A 326 29.82 1.36 -39.27
N ARG A 327 31.10 0.96 -39.25
CA ARG A 327 32.19 1.81 -39.79
C ARG A 327 32.03 1.87 -41.32
N PRO A 328 32.03 3.06 -41.96
CA PRO A 328 32.14 3.13 -43.42
C PRO A 328 33.54 2.66 -43.82
N GLN A 329 33.61 1.60 -44.62
CA GLN A 329 34.85 1.23 -45.31
C GLN A 329 35.15 2.30 -46.37
N ILE A 330 36.19 3.09 -46.13
CA ILE A 330 36.76 3.98 -47.15
C ILE A 330 37.56 3.08 -48.11
N PHE A 331 36.97 2.75 -49.25
CA PHE A 331 37.72 2.19 -50.38
C PHE A 331 38.52 3.32 -51.04
N ARG A 332 39.86 3.25 -50.96
CA ARG A 332 40.75 4.03 -51.84
C ARG A 332 40.84 3.31 -53.18
N VAL A 333 40.29 3.94 -54.22
CA VAL A 333 40.54 3.57 -55.63
C VAL A 333 41.90 4.14 -56.02
N LYS A 334 42.73 3.33 -56.69
CA LYS A 334 44.00 3.75 -57.30
C LYS A 334 43.76 4.40 -58.65
#